data_AF-A0A387G6N0-F1
#
_entry.id   AF-A0A387G6N0-F1
#
_cell.length_a   1.000
_cell.length_b   1.000
_cell.length_c   1.000
_cell.angle_alpha   90.00
_cell.angle_beta   90.00
_cell.angle_gamma   90.00
#
_symmetry.space_group_name_H-M   'P 1'
#
loop_
_entity.id
_entity.type
_entity.pdbx_description
1 polymer ?
#
loop_
_entity_poly.entity_id
_entity_poly.type
_entity_poly.pdbx_seq_one_letter_code
_entity_poly.pdbx_strand_id
1 'polypeptide(L)'
;MLKAREFDVKDVVTEPNPGSNPSDDNMIEVLEDHGDDPVEMELASAIWALNEDEQIDLVALAWLGRGDGGIDEWDDLRAQAADAHNNRTAAYLLGLPLLPDYLEDALDQFGETSTDYEASRQ
;
A
#
# COMPACT_ATOMS: atom_id res chain seq x y z
N MET A 1 -51.30 -0.91 -11.48
CA MET A 1 -50.51 -0.45 -10.32
C MET A 1 -49.26 0.24 -10.89
N LEU A 2 -49.31 1.51 -11.28
CA LEU A 2 -49.19 2.76 -10.49
C LEU A 2 -47.74 3.13 -10.13
N LYS A 3 -47.22 4.21 -10.78
CA LYS A 3 -46.25 5.24 -10.30
C LYS A 3 -44.80 4.79 -9.97
N ALA A 4 -43.71 5.54 -10.22
CA ALA A 4 -43.39 6.87 -10.75
C ALA A 4 -41.85 6.86 -11.03
N ARG A 5 -41.27 7.44 -12.10
CA ARG A 5 -40.83 8.86 -12.27
C ARG A 5 -40.35 9.51 -10.96
N GLU A 6 -39.27 10.26 -10.82
CA GLU A 6 -38.14 10.77 -11.60
C GLU A 6 -37.33 11.59 -10.55
N PHE A 7 -36.02 11.77 -10.73
CA PHE A 7 -35.19 12.90 -10.26
C PHE A 7 -35.16 13.32 -8.76
N ASP A 8 -33.96 13.39 -8.18
CA ASP A 8 -33.39 14.71 -7.82
C ASP A 8 -31.87 14.62 -7.62
N VAL A 9 -31.15 15.47 -8.35
CA VAL A 9 -29.75 15.81 -8.14
C VAL A 9 -29.74 16.88 -7.05
N LYS A 10 -29.02 16.64 -5.96
CA LYS A 10 -28.55 17.72 -5.09
C LYS A 10 -27.05 17.64 -4.95
N ASP A 11 -26.42 18.41 -5.82
CA ASP A 11 -25.09 18.95 -5.64
C ASP A 11 -25.13 19.90 -4.42
N VAL A 12 -24.40 19.58 -3.37
CA VAL A 12 -23.92 20.59 -2.41
C VAL A 12 -22.46 20.31 -2.11
N VAL A 13 -21.69 21.31 -2.49
CA VAL A 13 -20.25 21.51 -2.42
C VAL A 13 -19.78 21.58 -0.96
N THR A 14 -18.73 20.81 -0.68
CA THR A 14 -17.62 20.99 0.30
C THR A 14 -17.96 21.23 1.79
N GLU A 15 -17.51 20.31 2.64
CA GLU A 15 -16.17 20.35 3.25
C GLU A 15 -15.72 18.91 3.55
N PRO A 16 -14.46 18.53 3.24
CA PRO A 16 -13.89 17.30 3.74
C PRO A 16 -13.59 17.51 5.22
N ASN A 17 -14.15 16.69 6.09
CA ASN A 17 -13.56 16.51 7.41
C ASN A 17 -12.52 15.39 7.29
N PRO A 18 -11.21 15.72 7.26
CA PRO A 18 -10.15 14.74 7.23
C PRO A 18 -9.90 14.35 8.69
N GLY A 19 -10.62 13.34 9.16
CA GLY A 19 -10.65 13.06 10.59
C GLY A 19 -11.03 11.63 10.94
N SER A 20 -10.78 10.67 10.05
CA SER A 20 -10.63 9.29 10.48
C SER A 20 -9.15 9.08 10.76
N ASN A 21 -8.79 9.34 12.01
CA ASN A 21 -7.51 9.01 12.62
C ASN A 21 -7.26 7.50 12.45
N PRO A 22 -6.25 7.02 11.69
CA PRO A 22 -5.78 5.65 11.81
C PRO A 22 -4.75 5.61 12.94
N SER A 23 -5.15 6.04 14.13
CA SER A 23 -4.41 5.82 15.36
C SER A 23 -5.27 4.90 16.21
N ASP A 24 -4.65 3.82 16.68
CA ASP A 24 -5.22 2.69 17.42
C ASP A 24 -5.99 1.68 16.57
N ASP A 25 -5.22 0.73 16.01
CA ASP A 25 -5.52 -0.71 16.11
C ASP A 25 -4.39 -1.62 15.54
N ASN A 26 -3.19 -1.09 15.28
CA ASN A 26 -2.00 -1.93 15.02
C ASN A 26 -1.33 -2.37 16.33
N MET A 27 -2.09 -3.02 17.21
CA MET A 27 -1.51 -3.89 18.24
C MET A 27 -0.94 -5.12 17.54
N ILE A 28 0.24 -4.96 16.90
CA ILE A 28 1.04 -6.06 16.39
C ILE A 28 1.73 -6.70 17.60
N GLU A 29 0.98 -7.53 18.31
CA GLU A 29 1.50 -8.51 19.26
C GLU A 29 1.82 -9.79 18.49
N VAL A 30 2.79 -9.73 17.56
CA VAL A 30 3.46 -10.91 17.00
C VAL A 30 4.91 -10.54 16.69
N LEU A 31 5.67 -10.22 17.74
CA LEU A 31 7.13 -10.34 17.71
C LEU A 31 7.49 -11.62 18.47
N GLU A 32 7.20 -12.77 17.85
CA GLU A 32 8.00 -13.96 18.17
C GLU A 32 9.39 -13.72 17.56
N ASP A 33 10.24 -13.16 18.40
CA ASP A 33 11.70 -13.14 18.39
C ASP A 33 12.37 -14.08 17.37
N HIS A 34 12.62 -13.57 16.17
CA HIS A 34 13.55 -14.14 15.18
C HIS A 34 14.74 -13.20 14.90
N GLY A 35 15.06 -12.31 15.84
CA GLY A 35 16.14 -11.31 15.71
C GLY A 35 17.56 -11.86 15.51
N ASP A 36 17.73 -13.19 15.52
CA ASP A 36 19.00 -13.88 15.28
C ASP A 36 19.09 -14.56 13.89
N ASP A 37 18.09 -14.43 13.00
CA ASP A 37 18.20 -14.97 11.64
C ASP A 37 19.13 -14.09 10.78
N PRO A 38 20.27 -14.61 10.28
CA PRO A 38 21.17 -13.87 9.41
C PRO A 38 20.49 -13.36 8.13
N VAL A 39 19.43 -14.02 7.65
CA VAL A 39 18.65 -13.58 6.48
C VAL A 39 17.82 -12.35 6.81
N GLU A 40 17.18 -12.31 7.98
CA GLU A 40 16.42 -11.13 8.43
C GLU A 40 17.33 -9.92 8.62
N MET A 41 18.54 -10.12 9.17
CA MET A 41 19.53 -9.05 9.32
C MET A 41 20.03 -8.51 7.97
N GLU A 42 20.21 -9.38 6.97
CA GLU A 42 20.60 -8.97 5.62
C GLU A 42 19.48 -8.17 4.94
N LEU A 43 18.24 -8.66 5.02
CA LEU A 43 17.07 -7.95 4.46
C LEU A 43 16.85 -6.60 5.15
N ALA A 44 16.98 -6.55 6.48
CA ALA A 44 16.94 -5.31 7.22
C ALA A 44 17.99 -4.33 6.70
N SER A 45 19.25 -4.77 6.61
CA SER A 45 20.35 -3.94 6.14
C SER A 45 20.13 -3.45 4.70
N ALA A 46 19.55 -4.29 3.84
CA ALA A 46 19.19 -3.91 2.48
C ALA A 46 18.12 -2.82 2.45
N ILE A 47 17.05 -2.95 3.25
CA ILE A 47 16.00 -1.92 3.36
C ILE A 47 16.57 -0.62 3.94
N TRP A 48 17.45 -0.69 4.94
CA TRP A 48 18.11 0.49 5.52
C TRP A 48 19.06 1.19 4.54
N ALA A 49 19.58 0.48 3.55
CA ALA A 49 20.45 1.05 2.52
C ALA A 49 19.66 1.80 1.42
N LEU A 50 18.34 1.59 1.35
CA LEU A 50 17.46 2.31 0.43
C LEU A 50 17.34 3.78 0.82
N ASN A 51 17.22 4.64 -0.18
CA ASN A 51 16.87 6.04 0.04
C ASN A 51 15.40 6.19 0.45
N GLU A 52 15.01 7.39 0.88
CA GLU A 52 13.65 7.67 1.36
C GLU A 52 12.57 7.35 0.32
N ASP A 53 12.77 7.75 -0.95
CA ASP A 53 11.81 7.46 -2.03
C ASP A 53 11.68 5.95 -2.26
N GLU A 54 12.79 5.21 -2.23
CA GLU A 54 12.80 3.75 -2.39
C GLU A 54 12.12 3.03 -1.21
N GLN A 55 12.28 3.54 0.02
CA GLN A 55 11.57 2.99 1.18
C GLN A 55 10.05 3.26 1.09
N ILE A 56 9.67 4.45 0.61
CA ILE A 56 8.28 4.80 0.34
C ILE A 56 7.69 3.87 -0.73
N ASP A 57 8.41 3.67 -1.84
CA ASP A 57 7.99 2.77 -2.92
C ASP A 57 7.82 1.34 -2.39
N LEU A 58 8.72 0.87 -1.53
CA LEU A 58 8.63 -0.46 -0.96
C LEU A 58 7.42 -0.65 -0.04
N VAL A 59 7.06 0.38 0.75
CA VAL A 59 5.83 0.38 1.55
C VAL A 59 4.59 0.39 0.65
N ALA A 60 4.58 1.22 -0.40
CA ALA A 60 3.46 1.29 -1.33
C ALA A 60 3.26 -0.03 -2.09
N LEU A 61 4.35 -0.70 -2.51
CA LEU A 61 4.30 -2.03 -3.11
C LEU A 61 3.73 -3.06 -2.13
N ALA A 62 4.17 -3.05 -0.87
CA ALA A 62 3.64 -3.97 0.14
C ALA A 62 2.12 -3.78 0.36
N TRP A 63 1.63 -2.53 0.35
CA TRP A 63 0.19 -2.23 0.44
C TRP A 63 -0.59 -2.63 -0.81
N LEU A 64 -0.02 -2.42 -1.99
CA LEU A 64 -0.62 -2.83 -3.27
C LEU A 64 -0.80 -4.34 -3.35
N GLY A 65 0.23 -5.12 -2.99
CA GLY A 65 0.14 -6.58 -2.98
C GLY A 65 -0.75 -7.13 -1.88
N ARG A 66 -0.83 -6.44 -0.73
CA ARG A 66 -1.79 -6.77 0.33
C ARG A 66 -3.25 -6.52 -0.09
N GLY A 67 -3.47 -5.72 -1.14
CA GLY A 67 -4.79 -5.38 -1.64
C GLY A 67 -5.44 -4.17 -0.95
N ASP A 68 -4.64 -3.26 -0.39
CA ASP A 68 -5.14 -2.02 0.22
C ASP A 68 -5.65 -1.00 -0.82
N GLY A 69 -5.25 -1.18 -2.07
CA GLY A 69 -5.70 -0.43 -3.24
C GLY A 69 -5.36 -1.20 -4.51
N GLY A 70 -5.83 -0.69 -5.65
CA GLY A 70 -5.50 -1.23 -6.97
C GLY A 70 -4.29 -0.54 -7.62
N ILE A 71 -3.79 -1.14 -8.71
CA ILE A 71 -2.71 -0.54 -9.50
C ILE A 71 -3.10 0.82 -10.11
N ASP A 72 -4.39 1.03 -10.39
CA ASP A 72 -4.93 2.32 -10.85
C ASP A 72 -4.87 3.41 -9.77
N GLU A 73 -4.68 3.03 -8.50
CA GLU A 73 -4.57 3.91 -7.32
C GLU A 73 -3.12 4.03 -6.84
N TRP A 74 -2.14 3.64 -7.66
CA TRP A 74 -0.73 3.62 -7.30
C TRP A 74 -0.21 4.97 -6.76
N ASP A 75 -0.54 6.07 -7.43
CA ASP A 75 -0.09 7.40 -7.02
C ASP A 75 -0.63 7.79 -5.64
N ASP A 76 -1.86 7.37 -5.32
CA ASP A 76 -2.49 7.61 -4.02
C ASP A 76 -1.89 6.71 -2.92
N LEU A 77 -1.60 5.44 -3.24
CA LEU A 77 -0.89 4.53 -2.32
C LEU A 77 0.51 5.05 -2.00
N ARG A 78 1.23 5.53 -3.02
CA ARG A 78 2.57 6.11 -2.86
C ARG A 78 2.54 7.39 -2.04
N ALA A 79 1.56 8.26 -2.26
CA ALA A 79 1.39 9.49 -1.46
C ALA A 79 1.12 9.17 0.02
N GLN A 80 0.23 8.20 0.29
CA GLN A 80 -0.03 7.74 1.66
C GLN A 80 1.21 7.11 2.31
N ALA A 81 2.01 6.37 1.55
CA ALA A 81 3.25 5.78 2.04
C ALA A 81 4.28 6.86 2.38
N ALA A 82 4.36 7.93 1.57
CA ALA A 82 5.19 9.09 1.84
C ALA A 82 4.75 9.81 3.13
N ASP A 83 3.45 10.01 3.32
CA ASP A 83 2.90 10.62 4.53
C ASP A 83 3.14 9.78 5.79
N ALA A 84 3.16 8.45 5.66
CA ALA A 84 3.45 7.51 6.74
C ALA A 84 4.95 7.32 7.01
N HIS A 85 5.83 7.71 6.08
CA HIS A 85 7.27 7.46 6.15
C HIS A 85 7.91 8.05 7.41
N ASN A 86 8.70 7.23 8.11
CA ASN A 86 9.44 7.64 9.29
C ASN A 86 10.64 6.72 9.55
N ASN A 87 11.37 6.96 10.64
CA ASN A 87 12.56 6.18 11.00
C ASN A 87 12.28 4.72 11.42
N ARG A 88 11.03 4.26 11.41
CA ARG A 88 10.62 2.88 11.70
C ARG A 88 10.17 2.11 10.46
N THR A 89 10.26 2.67 9.26
CA THR A 89 9.82 2.03 8.02
C THR A 89 10.42 0.63 7.84
N ALA A 90 11.73 0.47 8.05
CA ALA A 90 12.38 -0.83 7.95
C ALA A 90 11.83 -1.85 8.96
N ALA A 91 11.61 -1.44 10.21
CA ALA A 91 11.03 -2.30 11.25
C ALA A 91 9.56 -2.66 10.94
N TYR A 92 8.80 -1.72 10.38
CA TYR A 92 7.44 -1.95 9.93
C TYR A 92 7.40 -3.02 8.82
N LEU A 93 8.23 -2.89 7.78
CA LEU A 93 8.30 -3.84 6.68
C LEU A 93 8.72 -5.24 7.13
N LEU A 94 9.77 -5.35 7.96
CA LEU A 94 10.21 -6.64 8.51
C LEU A 94 9.17 -7.28 9.45
N GLY A 95 8.30 -6.45 10.05
CA GLY A 95 7.19 -6.93 10.87
C GLY A 95 5.99 -7.46 10.05
N LEU A 96 6.03 -7.40 8.71
CA LEU A 96 5.01 -7.98 7.84
C LEU A 96 5.39 -9.43 7.50
N PRO A 97 4.70 -10.46 8.05
CA PRO A 97 5.10 -11.86 7.88
C PRO A 97 5.04 -12.35 6.43
N LEU A 98 4.17 -11.74 5.61
CA LEU A 98 3.97 -12.06 4.20
C LEU A 98 4.55 -10.97 3.29
N LEU A 99 5.55 -10.20 3.75
CA LEU A 99 6.19 -9.18 2.91
C LEU A 99 6.63 -9.73 1.55
N PRO A 100 7.29 -10.91 1.44
CA PRO A 100 7.70 -11.43 0.15
C PRO A 100 6.52 -11.67 -0.80
N ASP A 101 5.44 -12.26 -0.30
CA ASP A 101 4.23 -12.55 -1.10
C ASP A 101 3.57 -11.25 -1.57
N TYR A 102 3.46 -10.24 -0.69
CA TYR A 102 2.91 -8.93 -1.08
C TYR A 102 3.77 -8.24 -2.15
N LEU A 103 5.09 -8.34 -2.07
CA LEU A 103 5.95 -7.75 -3.11
C LEU A 103 5.81 -8.49 -4.45
N GLU A 104 5.69 -9.81 -4.43
CA GLU A 104 5.44 -10.62 -5.63
C GLU A 104 4.08 -10.24 -6.27
N ASP A 105 3.00 -10.24 -5.48
CA ASP A 105 1.66 -9.87 -5.95
C ASP A 105 1.60 -8.45 -6.52
N ALA A 106 2.32 -7.50 -5.93
CA ALA A 106 2.41 -6.14 -6.44
C ALA A 106 3.15 -6.07 -7.79
N LEU A 107 4.27 -6.78 -7.93
CA LEU A 107 5.05 -6.82 -9.17
C LEU A 107 4.28 -7.48 -10.31
N ASP A 108 3.49 -8.52 -10.02
CA ASP A 108 2.60 -9.15 -11.00
C ASP A 108 1.55 -8.16 -11.51
N GLN A 109 0.92 -7.38 -10.61
CA GLN A 109 -0.02 -6.33 -11.02
C GLN A 109 0.63 -5.31 -11.97
N PHE A 110 1.85 -4.84 -11.68
CA PHE A 110 2.59 -3.97 -12.60
C PHE A 110 2.88 -4.64 -13.96
N GLY A 111 3.20 -5.93 -13.96
CA GLY A 111 3.43 -6.72 -15.17
C GLY A 111 2.19 -6.88 -16.05
N GLU A 112 1.02 -7.10 -15.45
CA GLU A 112 -0.25 -7.19 -16.16
C GLU A 112 -0.63 -5.86 -16.82
N THR A 113 -0.47 -4.72 -16.13
CA THR A 113 -0.76 -3.41 -16.76
C THR A 113 0.11 -3.16 -18.00
N SER A 114 1.41 -3.45 -17.91
CA SER A 114 2.35 -3.28 -19.02
C SER A 114 1.95 -4.12 -20.24
N THR A 115 1.43 -5.33 -20.00
CA THR A 115 0.98 -6.26 -21.05
C THR A 115 -0.34 -5.81 -21.70
N ASP A 116 -1.27 -5.27 -20.92
CA ASP A 116 -2.56 -4.74 -21.42
C ASP A 116 -2.37 -3.51 -22.32
N TYR A 117 -1.37 -2.66 -22.03
CA TYR A 117 -1.01 -1.52 -22.88
C TYR A 117 -0.43 -1.95 -24.24
N GLU A 118 0.32 -3.07 -24.31
CA GLU A 118 0.89 -3.60 -25.55
C GLU A 118 -0.17 -4.28 -26.44
N ALA A 119 -1.18 -4.92 -25.84
CA ALA A 119 -2.28 -5.57 -26.57
C ALA A 119 -3.22 -4.56 -27.26
N SER A 120 -3.37 -3.36 -26.69
CA SER A 120 -4.25 -2.30 -27.22
C SER A 120 -3.65 -1.50 -28.40
N ARG A 121 -2.43 -1.85 -28.84
CA ARG A 121 -1.70 -1.14 -29.91
C ARG A 121 -1.64 -1.88 -31.26
N GLN A 122 -2.33 -3.02 -31.39
CA GLN A 122 -2.41 -3.84 -32.61
C GLN A 122 -3.82 -3.79 -33.24
#